data_AF-A0A947AN04-F1
#
_entry.id   AF-A0A947AN04-F1
#
_cell.length_a   1.000
_cell.length_b   1.000
_cell.length_c   1.000
_cell.angle_alpha   90.00
_cell.angle_beta   90.00
_cell.angle_gamma   90.00
#
_symmetry.space_group_name_H-M   'P 1'
#
loop_
_entity.id
_entity.type
_entity.pdbx_description
1 polymer ?
#
loop_
_entity_poly.entity_id
_entity_poly.type
_entity_poly.pdbx_seq_one_letter_code
_entity_poly.pdbx_strand_id
1 'polypeptide(L)'
;AASITTVAGLYQEAQALEKTGNLTEAAAKLEDLLVLDKLYKPAAAALERIQAEINTQSFQTEMNSLLKAIDNKDLASARRSLASLKSLGINQDQIDQAGKLLAEEEELVFISTHRQIADGQREAEQWQQALTTYTTILAVAPDALFAVNGRTETTKRSELDSALSDAISSPHRLQDEKQRTAAAQLLAYAKQVNPAGPRLKSQIDTLEILITKAGTPVTIILESDNETDITIYHVGRIGAFFSKQINLKPGSYTVVGSKIGYRDVRKTIEIGPDESANRFFIRCEEPI
;
A
#
# COMPACT_ATOMS: atom_id res chain seq x y z
N ALA A 1 59.75 -34.84 22.91
CA ALA A 1 60.38 -34.18 21.75
C ALA A 1 59.96 -34.96 20.51
N ALA A 2 59.34 -34.33 19.53
CA ALA A 2 59.10 -34.97 18.24
C ALA A 2 60.45 -35.33 17.59
N SER A 3 60.50 -36.42 16.82
CA SER A 3 61.72 -36.79 16.11
C SER A 3 62.01 -35.72 15.04
N ILE A 4 63.27 -35.31 14.91
CA ILE A 4 63.77 -34.41 13.85
C ILE A 4 63.34 -34.93 12.45
N THR A 5 63.27 -36.26 12.29
CA THR A 5 62.81 -36.92 11.06
C THR A 5 61.33 -36.62 10.75
N THR A 6 60.48 -36.52 11.77
CA THR A 6 59.05 -36.23 11.61
C THR A 6 58.82 -34.77 11.20
N VAL A 7 59.55 -33.82 11.78
CA VAL A 7 59.48 -32.39 11.43
C VAL A 7 59.96 -32.14 9.99
N ALA A 8 61.08 -32.77 9.60
CA ALA A 8 61.61 -32.65 8.24
C ALA A 8 60.67 -33.27 7.20
N GLY A 9 60.04 -34.41 7.51
CA GLY A 9 59.07 -35.07 6.64
C GLY A 9 57.83 -34.20 6.37
N LEU A 10 57.21 -33.65 7.44
CA LEU A 10 56.04 -32.76 7.31
C LEU A 10 56.36 -31.52 6.48
N TYR A 11 57.55 -30.93 6.65
CA TYR A 11 57.96 -29.76 5.88
C TYR A 11 58.15 -30.09 4.38
N GLN A 12 58.74 -31.25 4.06
CA GLN A 12 58.88 -31.69 2.67
C GLN A 12 57.53 -32.00 2.00
N GLU A 13 56.60 -32.63 2.74
CA GLU A 13 55.23 -32.85 2.27
C GLU A 13 54.51 -31.52 1.96
N ALA A 14 54.59 -30.55 2.88
CA ALA A 14 54.01 -29.22 2.67
C ALA A 14 54.57 -28.53 1.43
N GLN A 15 55.89 -28.60 1.20
CA GLN A 15 56.52 -28.04 0.00
C GLN A 15 56.08 -28.73 -1.30
N ALA A 16 55.87 -30.05 -1.25
CA ALA A 16 55.37 -30.80 -2.41
C ALA A 16 53.93 -30.39 -2.74
N LEU A 17 53.06 -30.32 -1.73
CA LEU A 17 51.66 -29.88 -1.85
C LEU A 17 51.54 -28.45 -2.37
N GLU A 18 52.39 -27.56 -1.86
CA GLU A 18 52.47 -26.19 -2.34
C GLU A 18 52.82 -26.11 -3.83
N LYS A 19 53.83 -26.87 -4.28
CA LYS A 19 54.23 -26.92 -5.70
C LYS A 19 53.14 -27.45 -6.62
N THR A 20 52.26 -28.30 -6.12
CA THR A 20 51.12 -28.82 -6.87
C THR A 20 49.87 -27.95 -6.76
N GLY A 21 49.91 -26.84 -6.02
CA GLY A 21 48.79 -25.91 -5.83
C GLY A 21 47.80 -26.32 -4.74
N ASN A 22 48.08 -27.38 -3.96
CA ASN A 22 47.23 -27.86 -2.86
C ASN A 22 47.50 -27.03 -1.60
N LEU A 23 47.26 -25.73 -1.68
CA LEU A 23 47.65 -24.76 -0.66
C LEU A 23 47.00 -25.02 0.71
N THR A 24 45.72 -25.40 0.75
CA THR A 24 45.01 -25.70 2.00
C THR A 24 45.60 -26.91 2.71
N GLU A 25 45.95 -27.96 1.97
CA GLU A 25 46.62 -29.13 2.54
C GLU A 25 48.05 -28.81 2.97
N ALA A 26 48.77 -28.00 2.19
CA ALA A 26 50.11 -27.52 2.55
C ALA A 26 50.08 -26.71 3.86
N ALA A 27 49.10 -25.81 4.02
CA ALA A 27 48.90 -25.05 5.25
C ALA A 27 48.63 -25.97 6.45
N ALA A 28 47.72 -26.94 6.33
CA ALA A 28 47.43 -27.90 7.39
C ALA A 28 48.68 -28.69 7.82
N LYS A 29 49.53 -29.11 6.89
CA LYS A 29 50.81 -29.79 7.21
C LYS A 29 51.79 -28.88 7.95
N LEU A 30 51.82 -27.59 7.64
CA LEU A 30 52.65 -26.62 8.34
C LEU A 30 52.09 -26.29 9.73
N GLU A 31 50.78 -26.25 9.90
CA GLU A 31 50.12 -26.12 11.21
C GLU A 31 50.44 -27.33 12.11
N ASP A 32 50.29 -28.55 11.59
CA ASP A 32 50.68 -29.79 12.29
C ASP A 32 52.15 -29.77 12.70
N LEU A 33 53.04 -29.28 11.83
CA LEU A 33 54.46 -29.12 12.13
C LEU A 33 54.67 -28.10 13.27
N LEU A 34 54.00 -26.95 13.24
CA LEU A 34 54.14 -25.90 14.26
C LEU A 34 53.54 -26.31 15.61
N VAL A 35 52.60 -27.27 15.64
CA VAL A 35 52.17 -27.91 16.88
C VAL A 35 53.31 -28.71 17.52
N LEU A 36 54.15 -29.36 16.71
CA LEU A 36 55.29 -30.16 17.16
C LEU A 36 56.53 -29.31 17.50
N ASP A 37 56.81 -28.28 16.70
CA ASP A 37 57.92 -27.33 16.89
C ASP A 37 57.50 -25.89 16.55
N LYS A 38 57.04 -25.17 17.57
CA LYS A 38 56.61 -23.76 17.46
C LYS A 38 57.73 -22.80 17.04
N LEU A 39 59.00 -23.19 17.19
CA LEU A 39 60.15 -22.33 16.89
C LEU A 39 60.71 -22.56 15.48
N TYR A 40 60.12 -23.46 14.70
CA TYR A 40 60.56 -23.76 13.34
C TYR A 40 60.21 -22.63 12.37
N LYS A 41 61.08 -21.61 12.31
CA LYS A 41 60.90 -20.38 11.52
C LYS A 41 60.54 -20.62 10.03
N PRO A 42 61.15 -21.58 9.31
CA PRO A 42 60.80 -21.80 7.90
C PRO A 42 59.34 -22.22 7.70
N ALA A 43 58.76 -23.02 8.60
CA ALA A 43 57.36 -23.40 8.49
C ALA A 43 56.43 -22.25 8.82
N ALA A 44 56.74 -21.43 9.83
CA ALA A 44 55.95 -20.24 10.15
C ALA A 44 55.91 -19.26 8.97
N ALA A 45 57.06 -18.97 8.34
CA ALA A 45 57.12 -18.09 7.17
C ALA A 45 56.43 -18.69 5.93
N ALA A 46 56.55 -20.01 5.72
CA ALA A 46 55.84 -20.70 4.66
C ALA A 46 54.32 -20.65 4.88
N LEU A 47 53.85 -20.87 6.11
CA LEU A 47 52.44 -20.85 6.46
C LEU A 47 51.84 -19.46 6.26
N GLU A 48 52.51 -18.40 6.71
CA GLU A 48 52.06 -17.02 6.50
C GLU A 48 51.91 -16.69 5.01
N ARG A 49 52.91 -17.07 4.20
CA ARG A 49 52.88 -16.84 2.74
C ARG A 49 51.79 -17.65 2.05
N ILE A 50 51.65 -18.94 2.37
CA ILE A 50 50.60 -19.80 1.80
C ILE A 50 49.21 -19.29 2.21
N GLN A 51 49.03 -18.87 3.45
CA GLN A 51 47.76 -18.32 3.92
C GLN A 51 47.40 -17.02 3.20
N ALA A 52 48.38 -16.13 2.95
CA ALA A 52 48.17 -14.91 2.17
C ALA A 52 47.73 -15.22 0.72
N GLU A 53 48.30 -16.26 0.10
CA GLU A 53 47.91 -16.72 -1.23
C GLU A 53 46.49 -17.32 -1.23
N ILE A 54 46.15 -18.18 -0.26
CA ILE A 54 44.80 -18.73 -0.09
C ILE A 54 43.77 -17.60 0.06
N ASN A 55 44.07 -16.60 0.89
CA ASN A 55 43.17 -15.46 1.10
C ASN A 55 43.00 -14.64 -0.20
N THR A 56 44.09 -14.47 -0.97
CA THR A 56 44.05 -13.78 -2.27
C THR A 56 43.18 -14.52 -3.29
N GLN A 57 43.33 -15.85 -3.40
CA GLN A 57 42.51 -16.67 -4.31
C GLN A 57 41.03 -16.69 -3.88
N SER A 58 40.78 -16.77 -2.59
CA SER A 58 39.43 -16.71 -2.02
C SER A 58 38.78 -15.36 -2.32
N PHE A 59 39.52 -14.26 -2.13
CA PHE A 59 39.07 -12.92 -2.44
C PHE A 59 38.71 -12.76 -3.92
N GLN A 60 39.57 -13.21 -4.84
CA GLN A 60 39.30 -13.13 -6.28
C GLN A 60 38.06 -13.93 -6.68
N THR A 61 37.89 -15.12 -6.10
CA THR A 61 36.75 -16.00 -6.36
C THR A 61 35.44 -15.36 -5.91
N GLU A 62 35.42 -14.78 -4.70
CA GLU A 62 34.25 -14.12 -4.15
C GLU A 62 33.94 -12.81 -4.87
N MET A 63 34.96 -12.04 -5.27
CA MET A 63 34.77 -10.83 -6.06
C MET A 63 34.14 -11.13 -7.42
N ASN A 64 34.63 -12.16 -8.12
CA ASN A 64 34.04 -12.60 -9.39
C ASN A 64 32.59 -13.08 -9.20
N SER A 65 32.30 -13.79 -8.11
CA SER A 65 30.96 -14.26 -7.78
C SER A 65 30.00 -13.11 -7.48
N LEU A 66 30.46 -12.09 -6.74
CA LEU A 66 29.72 -10.87 -6.46
C LEU A 66 29.37 -10.11 -7.74
N LEU A 67 30.36 -9.81 -8.59
CA LEU A 67 30.15 -9.04 -9.81
C LEU A 67 29.19 -9.78 -10.75
N LYS A 68 29.36 -11.09 -10.91
CA LYS A 68 28.44 -11.93 -11.70
C LYS A 68 27.02 -11.92 -11.12
N ALA A 69 26.87 -11.92 -9.79
CA ALA A 69 25.55 -11.87 -9.17
C ALA A 69 24.88 -10.50 -9.36
N ILE A 70 25.64 -9.40 -9.30
CA ILE A 70 25.18 -8.05 -9.64
C ILE A 70 24.70 -8.00 -11.10
N ASP A 71 25.50 -8.48 -12.05
CA ASP A 71 25.13 -8.50 -13.48
C ASP A 71 23.84 -9.28 -13.75
N ASN A 72 23.61 -10.36 -13.01
CA ASN A 72 22.41 -11.18 -13.12
C ASN A 72 21.23 -10.67 -12.27
N LYS A 73 21.40 -9.56 -11.55
CA LYS A 73 20.42 -9.00 -10.59
C LYS A 73 20.03 -9.98 -9.48
N ASP A 74 20.89 -10.96 -9.19
CA ASP A 74 20.75 -11.86 -8.05
C ASP A 74 21.33 -11.19 -6.79
N LEU A 75 20.57 -10.24 -6.28
CA LEU A 75 20.96 -9.43 -5.10
C LEU A 75 21.20 -10.30 -3.86
N ALA A 76 20.51 -11.44 -3.74
CA ALA A 76 20.68 -12.35 -2.61
C ALA A 76 22.03 -13.07 -2.65
N SER A 77 22.47 -13.51 -3.83
CA SER A 77 23.82 -14.06 -4.01
C SER A 77 24.90 -12.98 -3.86
N ALA A 78 24.68 -11.79 -4.42
CA ALA A 78 25.65 -10.69 -4.32
C ALA A 78 25.90 -10.28 -2.85
N ARG A 79 24.85 -10.17 -2.03
CA ARG A 79 24.97 -9.90 -0.58
C ARG A 79 25.78 -10.96 0.16
N ARG A 80 25.60 -12.23 -0.19
CA ARG A 80 26.35 -13.34 0.42
C ARG A 80 27.84 -13.26 0.07
N SER A 81 28.19 -13.03 -1.20
CA SER A 81 29.59 -12.85 -1.59
C SER A 81 30.21 -11.60 -0.98
N LEU A 82 29.47 -10.49 -0.85
CA LEU A 82 29.97 -9.29 -0.16
C LEU A 82 30.25 -9.57 1.33
N ALA A 83 29.40 -10.33 1.99
CA ALA A 83 29.62 -10.74 3.38
C ALA A 83 30.85 -11.67 3.52
N SER A 84 31.05 -12.58 2.56
CA SER A 84 32.26 -13.43 2.47
C SER A 84 33.52 -12.59 2.28
N LEU A 85 33.50 -11.61 1.36
CA LEU A 85 34.63 -10.68 1.17
C LEU A 85 34.96 -9.92 2.46
N LYS A 86 33.94 -9.40 3.16
CA LYS A 86 34.13 -8.67 4.43
C LYS A 86 34.74 -9.53 5.53
N SER A 87 34.47 -10.84 5.57
CA SER A 87 35.03 -11.74 6.58
C SER A 87 36.50 -12.07 6.33
N LEU A 88 36.99 -11.95 5.08
CA LEU A 88 38.41 -12.12 4.77
C LEU A 88 39.30 -11.02 5.35
N GLY A 89 38.75 -9.81 5.58
CA GLY A 89 39.46 -8.70 6.23
C GLY A 89 40.64 -8.13 5.42
N ILE A 90 40.68 -8.35 4.11
CA ILE A 90 41.72 -7.84 3.19
C ILE A 90 41.11 -6.96 2.09
N ASN A 91 41.92 -6.08 1.49
CA ASN A 91 41.51 -5.23 0.36
C ASN A 91 40.25 -4.38 0.62
N GLN A 92 40.16 -3.75 1.81
CA GLN A 92 38.97 -3.03 2.27
C GLN A 92 38.43 -2.01 1.26
N ASP A 93 39.30 -1.25 0.59
CA ASP A 93 38.89 -0.26 -0.41
C ASP A 93 38.12 -0.88 -1.59
N GLN A 94 38.54 -2.07 -2.05
CA GLN A 94 37.85 -2.80 -3.12
C GLN A 94 36.50 -3.35 -2.64
N ILE A 95 36.44 -3.82 -1.39
CA ILE A 95 35.19 -4.30 -0.77
C ILE A 95 34.19 -3.15 -0.64
N ASP A 96 34.65 -1.96 -0.24
CA ASP A 96 33.80 -0.78 -0.08
C ASP A 96 33.27 -0.29 -1.44
N GLN A 97 34.10 -0.32 -2.49
CA GLN A 97 33.67 0.00 -3.86
C GLN A 97 32.65 -1.02 -4.38
N ALA A 98 32.90 -2.32 -4.21
CA ALA A 98 31.97 -3.39 -4.56
C ALA A 98 30.65 -3.27 -3.79
N GLY A 99 30.71 -2.87 -2.52
CA GLY A 99 29.52 -2.61 -1.70
C GLY A 99 28.68 -1.44 -2.21
N LYS A 100 29.31 -0.36 -2.69
CA LYS A 100 28.60 0.76 -3.33
C LYS A 100 27.92 0.33 -4.62
N LEU A 101 28.63 -0.41 -5.47
CA LEU A 101 28.07 -0.96 -6.72
C LEU A 101 26.84 -1.85 -6.44
N LEU A 102 26.93 -2.73 -5.44
CA LEU A 102 25.78 -3.54 -5.03
C LEU A 102 24.61 -2.67 -4.55
N ALA A 103 24.87 -1.67 -3.70
CA ALA A 103 23.83 -0.78 -3.20
C ALA A 103 23.11 -0.01 -4.33
N GLU A 104 23.86 0.47 -5.32
CA GLU A 104 23.32 1.12 -6.52
C GLU A 104 22.41 0.17 -7.31
N GLU A 105 22.83 -1.08 -7.57
CA GLU A 105 22.00 -2.05 -8.28
C GLU A 105 20.76 -2.46 -7.46
N GLU A 106 20.89 -2.61 -6.14
CA GLU A 106 19.76 -2.89 -5.24
C GLU A 106 18.68 -1.80 -5.32
N GLU A 107 19.10 -0.54 -5.33
CA GLU A 107 18.21 0.61 -5.50
C GLU A 107 17.53 0.58 -6.87
N LEU A 108 18.26 0.37 -7.96
CA LEU A 108 17.70 0.31 -9.31
C LEU A 108 16.66 -0.81 -9.46
N VAL A 109 16.97 -2.01 -8.94
CA VAL A 109 16.03 -3.13 -8.94
C VAL A 109 14.79 -2.78 -8.13
N PHE A 110 14.94 -2.26 -6.90
CA PHE A 110 13.84 -1.85 -6.05
C PHE A 110 12.91 -0.84 -6.74
N ILE A 111 13.47 0.21 -7.34
CA ILE A 111 12.72 1.24 -8.07
C ILE A 111 11.97 0.62 -9.24
N SER A 112 12.62 -0.24 -10.03
CA SER A 112 12.01 -0.85 -11.22
C SER A 112 10.86 -1.79 -10.88
N THR A 113 11.02 -2.64 -9.85
CA THR A 113 9.98 -3.55 -9.38
C THR A 113 8.78 -2.77 -8.83
N HIS A 114 9.01 -1.76 -7.98
CA HIS A 114 7.91 -0.98 -7.41
C HIS A 114 7.23 -0.09 -8.45
N ARG A 115 7.94 0.38 -9.48
CA ARG A 115 7.30 1.05 -10.62
C ARG A 115 6.29 0.13 -11.29
N GLN A 116 6.68 -1.11 -11.62
CA GLN A 116 5.76 -2.08 -12.23
C GLN A 116 4.54 -2.37 -11.35
N ILE A 117 4.75 -2.49 -10.03
CA ILE A 117 3.65 -2.66 -9.07
C ILE A 117 2.70 -1.44 -9.10
N ALA A 118 3.25 -0.23 -9.06
CA ALA A 118 2.45 0.99 -9.09
C ALA A 118 1.65 1.12 -10.40
N ASP A 119 2.28 0.78 -11.53
CA ASP A 119 1.62 0.82 -12.85
C ASP A 119 0.46 -0.18 -12.91
N GLY A 120 0.66 -1.42 -12.45
CA GLY A 120 -0.41 -2.42 -12.36
C GLY A 120 -1.54 -2.01 -11.41
N GLN A 121 -1.22 -1.38 -10.27
CA GLN A 121 -2.22 -0.84 -9.34
C GLN A 121 -3.01 0.32 -9.98
N ARG A 122 -2.38 1.20 -10.76
CA ARG A 122 -3.07 2.27 -11.49
C ARG A 122 -4.00 1.72 -12.57
N GLU A 123 -3.56 0.72 -13.32
CA GLU A 123 -4.38 0.03 -14.33
C GLU A 123 -5.61 -0.64 -13.70
N ALA A 124 -5.44 -1.25 -12.52
CA ALA A 124 -6.52 -1.84 -11.73
C ALA A 124 -7.34 -0.81 -10.93
N GLU A 125 -7.06 0.49 -11.07
CA GLU A 125 -7.69 1.60 -10.34
C GLU A 125 -7.63 1.45 -8.80
N GLN A 126 -6.55 0.84 -8.30
CA GLN A 126 -6.22 0.68 -6.88
C GLN A 126 -5.42 1.90 -6.38
N TRP A 127 -6.02 3.09 -6.50
CA TRP A 127 -5.34 4.38 -6.34
C TRP A 127 -4.64 4.55 -4.99
N GLN A 128 -5.26 4.13 -3.88
CA GLN A 128 -4.65 4.24 -2.56
C GLN A 128 -3.41 3.33 -2.40
N GLN A 129 -3.43 2.16 -3.02
CA GLN A 129 -2.28 1.25 -3.02
C GLN A 129 -1.15 1.81 -3.88
N ALA A 130 -1.46 2.30 -5.09
CA ALA A 130 -0.49 2.98 -5.96
C ALA A 130 0.15 4.18 -5.27
N LEU A 131 -0.62 4.98 -4.52
CA LEU A 131 -0.12 6.11 -3.75
C LEU A 131 0.90 5.67 -2.68
N THR A 132 0.60 4.55 -2.03
CA THR A 132 1.50 3.93 -1.03
C THR A 132 2.78 3.46 -1.72
N THR A 133 2.68 2.78 -2.86
CA THR A 133 3.83 2.30 -3.63
C THR A 133 4.74 3.44 -4.09
N TYR A 134 4.19 4.55 -4.61
CA TYR A 134 5.01 5.72 -4.95
C TYR A 134 5.69 6.35 -3.73
N THR A 135 5.02 6.38 -2.59
CA THR A 135 5.62 6.87 -1.33
C THR A 135 6.77 5.98 -0.89
N THR A 136 6.64 4.66 -1.03
CA THR A 136 7.69 3.67 -0.77
C THR A 136 8.90 3.87 -1.68
N ILE A 137 8.69 4.14 -2.98
CA ILE A 137 9.78 4.46 -3.91
C ILE A 137 10.52 5.73 -3.47
N LEU A 138 9.78 6.79 -3.15
CA LEU A 138 10.36 8.09 -2.79
C LEU A 138 11.10 8.10 -1.44
N ALA A 139 10.86 7.11 -0.58
CA ALA A 139 11.63 6.93 0.64
C ALA A 139 13.07 6.45 0.37
N VAL A 140 13.29 5.73 -0.74
CA VAL A 140 14.61 5.25 -1.17
C VAL A 140 15.23 6.20 -2.19
N ALA A 141 14.45 6.65 -3.16
CA ALA A 141 14.89 7.53 -4.25
C ALA A 141 14.01 8.80 -4.30
N PRO A 142 14.28 9.81 -3.45
CA PRO A 142 13.48 11.04 -3.37
C PRO A 142 13.42 11.81 -4.70
N ASP A 143 14.46 11.67 -5.51
CA ASP A 143 14.76 12.36 -6.75
C ASP A 143 14.07 11.72 -7.96
N ALA A 144 13.43 10.57 -7.76
CA ALA A 144 12.79 9.80 -8.81
C ALA A 144 11.59 10.55 -9.41
N LEU A 145 11.83 11.37 -10.43
CA LEU A 145 10.82 12.25 -11.04
C LEU A 145 9.53 11.52 -11.46
N PHE A 146 9.65 10.30 -11.96
CA PHE A 146 8.48 9.49 -12.32
C PHE A 146 7.59 9.18 -11.10
N ALA A 147 8.19 8.94 -9.92
CA ALA A 147 7.47 8.65 -8.70
C ALA A 147 6.89 9.92 -8.08
N VAL A 148 7.59 11.05 -8.19
CA VAL A 148 7.07 12.38 -7.79
C VAL A 148 5.81 12.73 -8.59
N ASN A 149 5.87 12.59 -9.91
CA ASN A 149 4.75 12.84 -10.81
C ASN A 149 3.62 11.82 -10.59
N GLY A 150 3.98 10.53 -10.53
CA GLY A 150 3.04 9.44 -10.28
C GLY A 150 2.28 9.60 -8.97
N ARG A 151 2.97 9.99 -7.88
CA ARG A 151 2.34 10.30 -6.58
C ARG A 151 1.34 11.43 -6.74
N THR A 152 1.74 12.53 -7.38
CA THR A 152 0.88 13.72 -7.56
C THR A 152 -0.40 13.41 -8.33
N GLU A 153 -0.29 12.66 -9.43
CA GLU A 153 -1.44 12.21 -10.22
C GLU A 153 -2.34 11.26 -9.43
N THR A 154 -1.72 10.28 -8.76
CA THR A 154 -2.41 9.23 -8.02
C THR A 154 -3.12 9.78 -6.79
N THR A 155 -2.57 10.79 -6.11
CA THR A 155 -3.24 11.47 -4.99
C THR A 155 -4.60 12.00 -5.41
N LYS A 156 -4.67 12.75 -6.52
CA LYS A 156 -5.94 13.29 -7.03
C LYS A 156 -6.96 12.20 -7.35
N ARG A 157 -6.49 11.08 -7.91
CA ARG A 157 -7.35 9.93 -8.23
C ARG A 157 -7.82 9.19 -6.97
N SER A 158 -6.96 9.06 -5.97
CA SER A 158 -7.28 8.41 -4.70
C SER A 158 -8.30 9.22 -3.89
N GLU A 159 -8.13 10.55 -3.83
CA GLU A 159 -9.08 11.45 -3.18
C GLU A 159 -10.45 11.39 -3.85
N LEU A 160 -10.50 11.38 -5.19
CA LEU A 160 -11.74 11.22 -5.94
C LEU A 160 -12.39 9.85 -5.67
N ASP A 161 -11.62 8.76 -5.71
CA ASP A 161 -12.11 7.41 -5.45
C ASP A 161 -12.71 7.27 -4.04
N SER A 162 -12.03 7.85 -3.04
CA SER A 162 -12.51 7.86 -1.66
C SER A 162 -13.80 8.67 -1.54
N ALA A 163 -13.85 9.88 -2.08
CA ALA A 163 -15.03 10.73 -2.00
C ALA A 163 -16.26 10.10 -2.68
N LEU A 164 -16.06 9.45 -3.83
CA LEU A 164 -17.13 8.73 -4.52
C LEU A 164 -17.60 7.52 -3.71
N SER A 165 -16.67 6.71 -3.19
CA SER A 165 -16.97 5.56 -2.35
C SER A 165 -17.73 5.95 -1.07
N ASP A 166 -17.35 7.06 -0.43
CA ASP A 166 -18.03 7.59 0.77
C ASP A 166 -19.46 8.03 0.46
N ALA A 167 -19.67 8.73 -0.66
CA ALA A 167 -21.00 9.15 -1.09
C ALA A 167 -21.91 7.96 -1.45
N ILE A 168 -21.35 6.95 -2.13
CA ILE A 168 -22.06 5.73 -2.55
C ILE A 168 -22.43 4.86 -1.34
N SER A 169 -21.54 4.74 -0.36
CA SER A 169 -21.76 3.90 0.84
C SER A 169 -22.74 4.52 1.84
N SER A 170 -23.05 5.81 1.72
CA SER A 170 -23.94 6.54 2.64
C SER A 170 -25.15 7.19 1.91
N PRO A 171 -25.97 6.42 1.17
CA PRO A 171 -27.01 6.96 0.29
C PRO A 171 -28.12 7.73 1.04
N HIS A 172 -28.38 7.39 2.30
CA HIS A 172 -29.36 8.09 3.15
C HIS A 172 -29.03 9.58 3.32
N ARG A 173 -27.74 9.97 3.29
CA ARG A 173 -27.32 11.37 3.40
C ARG A 173 -27.82 12.22 2.24
N LEU A 174 -28.07 11.61 1.07
CA LEU A 174 -28.55 12.30 -0.14
C LEU A 174 -30.01 12.78 -0.03
N GLN A 175 -30.72 12.41 1.04
CA GLN A 175 -32.03 12.97 1.35
C GLN A 175 -31.92 14.45 1.74
N ASP A 176 -30.84 14.84 2.43
CA ASP A 176 -30.53 16.23 2.70
C ASP A 176 -30.14 16.97 1.42
N GLU A 177 -30.72 18.14 1.20
CA GLU A 177 -30.52 18.92 -0.03
C GLU A 177 -29.09 19.40 -0.21
N LYS A 178 -28.40 19.77 0.88
CA LYS A 178 -27.01 20.24 0.82
C LYS A 178 -26.08 19.08 0.47
N GLN A 179 -26.28 17.92 1.08
CA GLN A 179 -25.50 16.71 0.76
C GLN A 179 -25.74 16.25 -0.69
N ARG A 180 -26.99 16.26 -1.16
CA ARG A 180 -27.32 15.92 -2.56
C ARG A 180 -26.67 16.89 -3.55
N THR A 181 -26.67 18.17 -3.26
CA THR A 181 -26.00 19.20 -4.09
C THR A 181 -24.48 18.97 -4.13
N ALA A 182 -23.85 18.69 -2.99
CA ALA A 182 -22.42 18.36 -2.92
C ALA A 182 -22.08 17.09 -3.72
N ALA A 183 -22.91 16.04 -3.60
CA ALA A 183 -22.75 14.81 -4.38
C ALA A 183 -22.91 15.04 -5.90
N ALA A 184 -23.82 15.92 -6.31
CA ALA A 184 -23.98 16.30 -7.73
C ALA A 184 -22.76 17.06 -8.27
N GLN A 185 -22.14 17.93 -7.46
CA GLN A 185 -20.88 18.60 -7.81
C GLN A 185 -19.72 17.60 -7.94
N LEU A 186 -19.61 16.66 -7.00
CA LEU A 186 -18.64 15.57 -7.06
C LEU A 186 -18.82 14.72 -8.32
N LEU A 187 -20.07 14.34 -8.64
CA LEU A 187 -20.41 13.60 -9.87
C LEU A 187 -20.00 14.38 -11.13
N ALA A 188 -20.29 15.69 -11.18
CA ALA A 188 -19.91 16.54 -12.30
C ALA A 188 -18.39 16.59 -12.48
N TYR A 189 -17.63 16.71 -11.39
CA TYR A 189 -16.16 16.65 -11.43
C TYR A 189 -15.65 15.27 -11.88
N ALA A 190 -16.22 14.18 -11.35
CA ALA A 190 -15.87 12.82 -11.74
C ALA A 190 -16.04 12.56 -13.24
N LYS A 191 -17.15 13.06 -13.83
CA LYS A 191 -17.45 12.96 -15.27
C LYS A 191 -16.45 13.70 -16.17
N GLN A 192 -15.68 14.64 -15.64
CA GLN A 192 -14.65 15.35 -16.40
C GLN A 192 -13.32 14.58 -16.48
N VAL A 193 -13.14 13.54 -15.67
CA VAL A 193 -11.86 12.84 -15.63
C VAL A 193 -11.74 11.85 -16.79
N ASN A 194 -10.79 12.13 -17.69
CA ASN A 194 -10.50 11.33 -18.87
C ASN A 194 -9.02 10.88 -18.86
N PRO A 195 -8.72 9.57 -19.03
CA PRO A 195 -9.65 8.46 -19.19
C PRO A 195 -10.36 8.04 -17.90
N ALA A 196 -11.65 7.71 -18.04
CA ALA A 196 -12.42 7.03 -17.01
C ALA A 196 -12.25 5.52 -17.17
N GLY A 197 -11.60 4.88 -16.20
CA GLY A 197 -11.50 3.43 -16.12
C GLY A 197 -12.82 2.79 -15.68
N PRO A 198 -12.92 1.44 -15.73
CA PRO A 198 -14.13 0.70 -15.37
C PRO A 198 -14.69 1.00 -13.98
N ARG A 199 -13.82 1.14 -12.97
CA ARG A 199 -14.18 1.45 -11.58
C ARG A 199 -14.78 2.85 -11.48
N LEU A 200 -14.11 3.86 -12.05
CA LEU A 200 -14.64 5.22 -12.03
C LEU A 200 -15.99 5.31 -12.74
N LYS A 201 -16.14 4.64 -13.89
CA LYS A 201 -17.43 4.59 -14.61
C LYS A 201 -18.53 4.00 -13.73
N SER A 202 -18.26 2.86 -13.09
CA SER A 202 -19.21 2.22 -12.16
C SER A 202 -19.60 3.13 -11.00
N GLN A 203 -18.65 3.86 -10.42
CA GLN A 203 -18.91 4.83 -9.35
C GLN A 203 -19.78 6.01 -9.84
N ILE A 204 -19.48 6.54 -11.03
CA ILE A 204 -20.27 7.60 -11.68
C ILE A 204 -21.72 7.13 -11.87
N ASP A 205 -21.91 5.97 -12.49
CA ASP A 205 -23.24 5.43 -12.79
C ASP A 205 -24.04 5.17 -11.50
N THR A 206 -23.38 4.57 -10.50
CA THR A 206 -24.01 4.28 -9.20
C THR A 206 -24.42 5.56 -8.48
N LEU A 207 -23.53 6.54 -8.39
CA LEU A 207 -23.82 7.80 -7.71
C LEU A 207 -24.91 8.59 -8.44
N GLU A 208 -24.94 8.58 -9.77
CA GLU A 208 -25.99 9.21 -10.57
C GLU A 208 -27.37 8.61 -10.28
N ILE A 209 -27.47 7.29 -10.20
CA ILE A 209 -28.72 6.60 -9.82
C ILE A 209 -29.15 7.00 -8.41
N LEU A 210 -28.23 7.01 -7.45
CA LEU A 210 -28.53 7.36 -6.05
C LEU A 210 -29.01 8.80 -5.91
N ILE A 211 -28.34 9.75 -6.56
CA ILE A 211 -28.75 11.17 -6.57
C ILE A 211 -30.14 11.32 -7.20
N THR A 212 -30.39 10.64 -8.31
CA THR A 212 -31.67 10.69 -9.02
C THR A 212 -32.80 10.15 -8.12
N LYS A 213 -32.61 8.99 -7.51
CA LYS A 213 -33.58 8.40 -6.57
C LYS A 213 -33.88 9.32 -5.39
N ALA A 214 -32.84 9.90 -4.78
CA ALA A 214 -33.01 10.81 -3.64
C ALA A 214 -33.64 12.17 -4.03
N GLY A 215 -33.52 12.57 -5.29
CA GLY A 215 -34.09 13.82 -5.81
C GLY A 215 -35.51 13.70 -6.36
N THR A 216 -35.98 12.49 -6.65
CA THR A 216 -37.27 12.23 -7.29
C THR A 216 -38.38 12.21 -6.23
N PRO A 217 -39.41 13.07 -6.32
CA PRO A 217 -40.54 13.04 -5.41
C PRO A 217 -41.28 11.70 -5.47
N VAL A 218 -41.66 11.19 -4.30
CA VAL A 218 -42.48 9.99 -4.12
C VAL A 218 -43.86 10.41 -3.60
N THR A 219 -44.90 9.77 -4.12
CA THR A 219 -46.27 9.99 -3.66
C THR A 219 -46.46 9.29 -2.31
N ILE A 220 -46.90 10.04 -1.30
CA ILE A 220 -47.28 9.52 0.01
C ILE A 220 -48.77 9.73 0.24
N ILE A 221 -49.37 8.90 1.12
CA ILE A 221 -50.75 9.08 1.57
C ILE A 221 -50.75 9.47 3.04
N LEU A 222 -51.25 10.66 3.34
CA LEU A 222 -51.52 11.11 4.70
C LEU A 222 -52.99 10.94 5.03
N GLU A 223 -53.27 10.42 6.22
CA GLU A 223 -54.62 10.21 6.74
C GLU A 223 -54.81 10.96 8.06
N SER A 224 -55.99 11.56 8.22
CA SER A 224 -56.40 12.32 9.41
C SER A 224 -57.92 12.23 9.61
N ASP A 225 -58.46 13.06 10.50
CA ASP A 225 -59.86 13.03 10.94
C ASP A 225 -60.74 14.15 10.33
N ASN A 226 -60.19 14.93 9.40
CA ASN A 226 -60.82 16.12 8.81
C ASN A 226 -61.18 17.24 9.82
N GLU A 227 -60.65 17.16 11.05
CA GLU A 227 -60.81 18.20 12.09
C GLU A 227 -59.45 18.76 12.54
N THR A 228 -58.40 17.96 12.45
CA THR A 228 -57.03 18.35 12.74
C THR A 228 -56.43 19.12 11.55
N ASP A 229 -55.95 20.33 11.80
CA ASP A 229 -55.24 21.13 10.79
C ASP A 229 -53.77 20.70 10.72
N ILE A 230 -53.38 20.13 9.58
CA ILE A 230 -52.05 19.55 9.39
C ILE A 230 -51.11 20.53 8.68
N THR A 231 -49.89 20.68 9.22
CA THR A 231 -48.77 21.41 8.62
C THR A 231 -47.54 20.51 8.55
N ILE A 232 -46.85 20.50 7.41
CA ILE A 232 -45.58 19.80 7.22
C ILE A 232 -44.46 20.83 7.18
N TYR A 233 -43.47 20.71 8.07
CA TYR A 233 -42.33 21.63 8.13
C TYR A 233 -41.57 21.65 6.79
N HIS A 234 -41.20 22.85 6.35
CA HIS A 234 -40.46 23.12 5.10
C HIS A 234 -41.23 22.77 3.80
N VAL A 235 -42.48 22.31 3.92
CA VAL A 235 -43.40 22.08 2.80
C VAL A 235 -44.54 23.09 2.82
N GLY A 236 -45.23 23.22 3.96
CA GLY A 236 -46.33 24.17 4.15
C GLY A 236 -47.55 23.60 4.87
N ARG A 237 -48.60 24.44 4.98
CA ARG A 237 -49.89 24.06 5.57
C ARG A 237 -50.70 23.23 4.57
N ILE A 238 -51.18 22.07 5.02
CA ILE A 238 -51.93 21.11 4.22
C ILE A 238 -53.44 21.25 4.45
N GLY A 239 -53.84 21.67 5.66
CA GLY A 239 -55.23 21.82 6.09
C GLY A 239 -55.81 20.55 6.71
N ALA A 240 -57.12 20.56 6.95
CA ALA A 240 -57.87 19.40 7.42
C ALA A 240 -58.34 18.52 6.24
N PHE A 241 -58.26 17.20 6.40
CA PHE A 241 -58.66 16.21 5.39
C PHE A 241 -58.85 14.82 6.03
N PHE A 242 -59.53 13.91 5.34
CA PHE A 242 -59.55 12.48 5.71
C PHE A 242 -58.37 11.71 5.11
N SER A 243 -58.12 11.88 3.82
CA SER A 243 -56.99 11.29 3.11
C SER A 243 -56.49 12.24 2.03
N LYS A 244 -55.17 12.41 1.93
CA LYS A 244 -54.55 13.29 0.95
C LYS A 244 -53.26 12.68 0.40
N GLN A 245 -53.13 12.71 -0.92
CA GLN A 245 -51.88 12.36 -1.60
C GLN A 245 -50.97 13.58 -1.64
N ILE A 246 -49.69 13.41 -1.28
CA ILE A 246 -48.68 14.46 -1.29
C ILE A 246 -47.41 13.92 -1.92
N ASN A 247 -46.80 14.69 -2.83
CA ASN A 247 -45.52 14.32 -3.42
C ASN A 247 -44.40 14.96 -2.62
N LEU A 248 -43.57 14.15 -1.99
CA LEU A 248 -42.43 14.59 -1.19
C LEU A 248 -41.18 13.84 -1.64
N LYS A 249 -40.03 14.54 -1.65
CA LYS A 249 -38.75 13.87 -1.91
C LYS A 249 -38.39 12.95 -0.74
N PRO A 250 -37.65 11.86 -0.96
CA PRO A 250 -37.13 11.03 0.12
C PRO A 250 -36.41 11.89 1.17
N GLY A 251 -36.73 11.66 2.44
CA GLY A 251 -36.25 12.48 3.55
C GLY A 251 -37.10 12.37 4.82
N SER A 252 -36.59 13.02 5.87
CA SER A 252 -37.26 13.14 7.17
C SER A 252 -38.10 14.41 7.21
N TYR A 253 -39.38 14.28 7.53
CA TYR A 253 -40.31 15.40 7.64
C TYR A 253 -40.97 15.44 9.00
N THR A 254 -41.06 16.64 9.59
CA THR A 254 -41.85 16.87 10.80
C THR A 254 -43.24 17.33 10.41
N VAL A 255 -44.25 16.55 10.80
CA VAL A 255 -45.66 16.86 10.61
C VAL A 255 -46.25 17.30 11.95
N VAL A 256 -46.97 18.41 11.96
CA VAL A 256 -47.67 18.95 13.12
C VAL A 256 -49.16 19.03 12.83
N GLY A 257 -49.97 18.57 13.78
CA GLY A 257 -51.42 18.71 13.75
C GLY A 257 -51.90 19.59 14.90
N SER A 258 -52.82 20.49 14.60
CA SER A 258 -53.44 21.41 15.57
C SER A 258 -54.95 21.37 15.48
N LYS A 259 -55.63 21.33 16.63
CA LYS A 259 -57.09 21.29 16.72
C LYS A 259 -57.54 22.09 17.95
N ILE A 260 -58.52 22.97 17.79
CA ILE A 260 -59.02 23.82 18.88
C ILE A 260 -59.56 22.94 20.01
N GLY A 261 -59.13 23.19 21.25
CA GLY A 261 -59.53 22.42 22.43
C GLY A 261 -58.76 21.10 22.63
N TYR A 262 -57.74 20.84 21.80
CA TYR A 262 -56.87 19.67 21.90
C TYR A 262 -55.41 20.08 21.91
N ARG A 263 -54.56 19.22 22.47
CA ARG A 263 -53.11 19.36 22.44
C ARG A 263 -52.58 19.07 21.04
N ASP A 264 -51.62 19.89 20.59
CA ASP A 264 -50.94 19.68 19.30
C ASP A 264 -50.20 18.34 19.27
N VAL A 265 -50.26 17.66 18.12
CA VAL A 265 -49.50 16.45 17.84
C VAL A 265 -48.30 16.77 16.94
N ARG A 266 -47.14 16.18 17.21
CA ARG A 266 -45.95 16.27 16.37
C ARG A 266 -45.42 14.88 16.06
N LYS A 267 -45.19 14.57 14.79
CA LYS A 267 -44.69 13.28 14.33
C LYS A 267 -43.64 13.44 13.25
N THR A 268 -42.53 12.72 13.38
CA THR A 268 -41.52 12.59 12.32
C THR A 268 -41.88 11.42 11.41
N ILE A 269 -41.86 11.65 10.10
CA ILE A 269 -42.05 10.60 9.08
C ILE A 269 -40.79 10.50 8.22
N GLU A 270 -40.37 9.27 7.94
CA GLU A 270 -39.22 8.99 7.07
C GLU A 270 -39.75 8.48 5.73
N ILE A 271 -39.39 9.19 4.65
CA ILE A 271 -39.82 8.85 3.29
C ILE A 271 -38.63 8.23 2.56
N GLY A 272 -38.78 6.97 2.19
CA GLY A 272 -37.80 6.25 1.36
C GLY A 272 -38.01 6.50 -0.14
N PRO A 273 -37.01 6.17 -0.99
CA PRO A 273 -37.14 6.24 -2.44
C PRO A 273 -38.07 5.16 -3.03
N ASP A 274 -38.44 4.14 -2.26
CA ASP A 274 -39.32 3.05 -2.70
C ASP A 274 -40.77 3.27 -2.20
N GLU A 275 -41.75 3.01 -3.07
CA GLU A 275 -43.15 3.42 -2.88
C GLU A 275 -43.96 2.58 -1.87
N SER A 276 -43.45 1.43 -1.42
CA SER A 276 -44.27 0.38 -0.79
C SER A 276 -44.70 0.63 0.66
N ALA A 277 -44.25 1.71 1.33
CA ALA A 277 -44.52 1.93 2.76
C ALA A 277 -44.93 3.36 3.15
N ASN A 278 -45.32 4.23 2.21
CA ASN A 278 -45.51 5.66 2.49
C ASN A 278 -46.95 6.07 2.85
N ARG A 279 -47.62 5.33 3.75
CA ARG A 279 -48.90 5.74 4.34
C ARG A 279 -48.70 6.15 5.79
N PHE A 280 -49.11 7.37 6.14
CA PHE A 280 -48.91 7.93 7.46
C PHE A 280 -50.22 8.46 8.05
N PHE A 281 -50.45 8.19 9.33
CA PHE A 281 -51.60 8.69 10.07
C PHE A 281 -51.18 9.73 11.10
N ILE A 282 -51.95 10.82 11.21
CA ILE A 282 -51.77 11.90 12.19
C ILE A 282 -53.11 12.57 12.54
N ARG A 283 -53.40 12.72 13.84
CA ARG A 283 -54.54 13.49 14.38
C ARG A 283 -54.27 13.93 15.82
N CYS A 284 -54.97 14.95 16.30
CA CYS A 284 -54.99 15.31 17.71
C CYS A 284 -55.89 14.35 18.51
N GLU A 285 -55.38 13.77 19.62
CA GLU A 285 -56.14 12.79 20.42
C GLU A 285 -56.41 13.26 21.86
N GLU A 286 -55.58 14.15 22.42
CA GLU A 286 -55.67 14.61 23.82
C GLU A 286 -56.42 15.95 23.93
N PRO A 287 -57.59 16.03 24.60
CA PRO A 287 -58.25 17.30 24.89
C PRO A 287 -57.48 18.12 25.96
N ILE A 288 -57.66 19.45 25.95
CA ILE A 288 -57.07 20.39 26.93
C ILE A 288 -57.98 20.57 28.14
#